data_AF-A0A527HHC2-F1
#
_entry.id   AF-A0A527HHC2-F1
#
_cell.length_a   1.000
_cell.length_b   1.000
_cell.length_c   1.000
_cell.angle_alpha   90.00
_cell.angle_beta   90.00
_cell.angle_gamma   90.00
#
_symmetry.space_group_name_H-M   'P 1'
#
loop_
_entity.id
_entity.type
_entity.pdbx_description
1 polymer ?
#
loop_
_entity_poly.entity_id
_entity_poly.type
_entity_poly.pdbx_seq_one_letter_code
_entity_poly.pdbx_strand_id
1 'polypeptide(L)'
;AEAGRPAPLITGSITGDALGYWKANPDKYRFEGHAVLPHWTAQTLFRVGERMLDGQKPKLNTLLIPIPPVHTADLGAWYKDCMTTDAVSIFPIPPKDPMPEEWLDAYFSNPAPTKGWDYSKVPDACAK
;
A
#
# COMPACT_ATOMS: atom_id res chain seq x y z
N ALA A 1 -1.47 -26.11 -14.85
CA ALA A 1 -2.41 -26.64 -15.88
C ALA A 1 -2.52 -28.17 -15.82
N GLU A 2 -1.80 -28.82 -14.90
CA GLU A 2 -1.63 -30.27 -14.78
C GLU A 2 -2.88 -31.03 -14.28
N ALA A 3 -3.84 -30.34 -13.65
CA ALA A 3 -5.03 -30.98 -13.08
C ALA A 3 -6.19 -31.21 -14.08
N GLY A 4 -6.04 -30.83 -15.36
CA GLY A 4 -7.09 -30.99 -16.37
C GLY A 4 -8.38 -30.18 -16.11
N ARG A 5 -8.34 -29.24 -15.16
CA ARG A 5 -9.44 -28.34 -14.80
C ARG A 5 -8.95 -26.89 -14.87
N PRO A 6 -9.76 -25.94 -15.38
CA PRO A 6 -9.41 -24.53 -15.32
C PRO A 6 -9.36 -24.09 -13.84
N ALA A 7 -8.16 -23.78 -13.33
CA ALA A 7 -8.00 -23.19 -12.01
C ALA A 7 -8.26 -21.67 -12.10
N PRO A 8 -9.11 -21.11 -11.23
CA PRO A 8 -9.24 -19.65 -11.17
C PRO A 8 -7.91 -19.06 -10.68
N LEU A 9 -7.43 -17.98 -11.32
CA LEU A 9 -6.34 -17.20 -10.77
C LEU A 9 -6.89 -16.41 -9.59
N ILE A 10 -6.53 -16.83 -8.38
CA ILE A 10 -6.77 -16.11 -7.14
C ILE A 10 -5.43 -15.55 -6.71
N THR A 11 -5.35 -14.23 -6.57
CA THR A 11 -4.16 -13.54 -6.08
C THR A 11 -4.56 -12.53 -5.03
N GLY A 12 -3.67 -12.30 -4.07
CA GLY A 12 -3.82 -11.28 -3.02
C GLY A 12 -2.95 -10.05 -3.23
N SER A 13 -2.22 -9.97 -4.36
CA SER A 13 -1.32 -8.85 -4.66
C SER A 13 -1.95 -7.82 -5.61
N ILE A 14 -1.60 -6.56 -5.42
CA ILE A 14 -1.89 -5.44 -6.33
C ILE A 14 -0.59 -4.76 -6.81
N THR A 15 0.50 -5.52 -6.92
CA THR A 15 1.74 -5.08 -7.56
C THR A 15 1.52 -4.67 -9.02
N GLY A 16 2.45 -3.91 -9.59
CA GLY A 16 2.35 -3.39 -10.95
C GLY A 16 2.19 -4.49 -12.00
N ASP A 17 2.93 -5.58 -11.87
CA ASP A 17 2.79 -6.78 -12.71
C ASP A 17 1.40 -7.43 -12.57
N ALA A 18 0.87 -7.51 -11.35
CA ALA A 18 -0.45 -8.08 -11.08
C ALA A 18 -1.58 -7.21 -11.67
N LEU A 19 -1.49 -5.88 -11.51
CA LEU A 19 -2.42 -4.92 -12.10
C LEU A 19 -2.30 -4.88 -13.63
N GLY A 20 -1.10 -5.00 -14.17
CA GLY A 20 -0.87 -5.13 -15.62
C GLY A 20 -1.47 -6.40 -16.18
N TYR A 21 -1.30 -7.53 -15.49
CA TYR A 21 -1.92 -8.79 -15.86
C TYR A 21 -3.45 -8.72 -15.79
N TRP A 22 -4.01 -8.14 -14.72
CA TRP A 22 -5.44 -7.88 -14.58
C TRP A 22 -5.97 -7.07 -15.76
N LYS A 23 -5.29 -5.97 -16.12
CA LYS A 23 -5.69 -5.11 -17.24
C LYS A 23 -5.70 -5.85 -18.58
N ALA A 24 -4.72 -6.72 -18.81
CA ALA A 24 -4.61 -7.53 -20.02
C ALA A 24 -5.58 -8.74 -20.03
N ASN A 25 -6.06 -9.19 -18.86
CA ASN A 25 -6.86 -10.40 -18.70
C ASN A 25 -8.04 -10.20 -17.71
N PRO A 26 -8.93 -9.21 -17.92
CA PRO A 26 -9.94 -8.84 -16.92
C PRO A 26 -10.90 -9.99 -16.59
N ASP A 27 -11.21 -10.85 -17.56
CA ASP A 27 -12.14 -11.98 -17.38
C ASP A 27 -11.54 -13.14 -16.57
N LYS A 28 -10.21 -13.22 -16.50
CA LYS A 28 -9.48 -14.34 -15.88
C LYS A 28 -8.95 -14.03 -14.48
N TYR A 29 -8.99 -12.76 -14.08
CA TYR A 29 -8.46 -12.30 -12.81
C TYR A 29 -9.59 -12.21 -11.77
N ARG A 30 -9.38 -12.81 -10.60
CA ARG A 30 -10.30 -12.73 -9.46
C ARG A 30 -9.49 -12.26 -8.25
N PHE A 31 -9.94 -11.17 -7.64
CA PHE A 31 -9.21 -10.52 -6.56
C PHE A 31 -10.12 -10.06 -5.43
N GLU A 32 -9.71 -10.41 -4.23
CA GLU A 32 -10.22 -9.88 -2.97
C GLU A 32 -9.03 -9.86 -2.01
N GLY A 33 -8.69 -8.70 -1.46
CA GLY A 33 -7.45 -8.58 -0.72
C GLY A 33 -7.29 -7.24 -0.01
N HIS A 34 -6.03 -6.94 0.33
CA HIS A 34 -5.66 -5.75 1.07
C HIS A 34 -4.45 -5.09 0.41
N ALA A 35 -4.34 -3.78 0.57
CA ALA A 35 -3.23 -2.97 0.04
C ALA A 35 -1.96 -3.10 0.90
N VAL A 36 -1.38 -4.31 0.97
CA VAL A 36 -0.10 -4.59 1.64
C VAL A 36 1.05 -4.05 0.78
N LEU A 37 1.30 -2.75 0.88
CA LEU A 37 2.19 -2.02 -0.02
C LEU A 37 3.44 -1.55 0.72
N PRO A 38 4.64 -1.78 0.17
CA PRO A 38 5.89 -1.44 0.84
C PRO A 38 6.04 0.05 1.12
N HIS A 39 5.41 0.89 0.28
CA HIS A 39 5.56 2.34 0.32
C HIS A 39 5.09 2.97 1.64
N TRP A 40 3.81 2.84 1.99
CA TRP A 40 3.26 3.45 3.21
C TRP A 40 3.81 2.78 4.47
N THR A 41 4.17 1.50 4.40
CA THR A 41 4.85 0.79 5.49
C THR A 41 6.23 1.38 5.75
N ALA A 42 7.04 1.61 4.71
CA ALA A 42 8.35 2.25 4.84
C ALA A 42 8.24 3.70 5.33
N GLN A 43 7.28 4.47 4.80
CA GLN A 43 7.03 5.83 5.27
C GLN A 43 6.66 5.86 6.76
N THR A 44 5.78 4.97 7.19
CA THR A 44 5.38 4.89 8.60
C THR A 44 6.58 4.56 9.49
N LEU A 45 7.46 3.64 9.06
CA LEU A 45 8.71 3.34 9.77
C LEU A 45 9.59 4.59 9.94
N PHE A 46 9.82 5.36 8.86
CA PHE A 46 10.63 6.57 8.94
C PHE A 46 9.97 7.65 9.80
N ARG A 47 8.65 7.85 9.68
CA ARG A 47 7.89 8.79 10.52
C ARG A 47 8.02 8.44 12.00
N VAL A 48 7.90 7.17 12.37
CA VAL A 48 8.13 6.71 13.76
C VAL A 48 9.56 7.00 14.20
N GLY A 49 10.55 6.68 13.36
CA GLY A 49 11.96 6.95 13.65
C GLY A 49 12.25 8.43 13.90
N GLU A 50 11.73 9.32 13.04
CA GLU A 50 11.87 10.76 13.20
C GLU A 50 11.21 11.26 14.49
N ARG A 51 9.98 10.84 14.77
CA ARG A 51 9.28 11.20 16.00
C ARG A 51 10.03 10.74 17.25
N MET A 52 10.66 9.56 17.22
CA MET A 52 11.52 9.07 18.30
C MET A 52 12.77 9.95 18.47
N LEU A 53 13.43 10.35 17.38
CA LEU A 53 14.57 11.27 17.41
C LEU A 53 14.19 12.67 17.94
N ASP A 54 12.96 13.10 17.68
CA ASP A 54 12.36 14.33 18.21
C ASP A 54 11.89 14.21 19.67
N GLY A 55 12.14 13.08 20.33
CA GLY A 55 11.84 12.87 21.76
C GLY A 55 10.40 12.45 22.06
N GLN A 56 9.60 12.12 21.05
CA GLN A 56 8.32 11.46 21.27
C GLN A 56 8.56 10.03 21.77
N LYS A 57 7.78 9.60 22.77
CA LYS A 57 7.95 8.30 23.43
C LYS A 57 6.88 7.31 22.98
N PRO A 58 7.24 6.23 22.25
CA PRO A 58 6.30 5.18 21.89
C PRO A 58 5.72 4.52 23.14
N LYS A 59 4.40 4.26 23.14
CA LYS A 59 3.71 3.49 24.17
C LYS A 59 3.94 1.98 24.02
N LEU A 60 4.22 1.54 22.79
CA LEU A 60 4.35 0.14 22.38
C LEU A 60 5.59 -0.01 21.48
N ASN A 61 6.11 -1.24 21.41
CA ASN A 61 7.19 -1.62 20.49
C ASN A 61 6.68 -2.11 19.11
N THR A 62 5.37 -2.28 18.96
CA THR A 62 4.73 -2.79 17.74
C THR A 62 3.58 -1.88 17.34
N LEU A 63 3.51 -1.53 16.06
CA LEU A 63 2.38 -0.83 15.45
C LEU A 63 1.48 -1.84 14.74
N LEU A 64 0.19 -1.81 15.04
CA LEU A 64 -0.83 -2.61 14.35
C LEU A 64 -1.71 -1.67 13.54
N ILE A 65 -1.56 -1.71 12.22
CA ILE A 65 -2.21 -0.75 11.33
C ILE A 65 -3.25 -1.51 10.51
N PRO A 66 -4.52 -1.08 10.51
CA PRO A 66 -5.54 -1.69 9.66
C PRO A 66 -5.18 -1.44 8.20
N ILE A 67 -5.03 -2.52 7.44
CA ILE A 67 -4.68 -2.42 6.02
C ILE A 67 -5.98 -2.14 5.23
N PRO A 68 -6.00 -1.18 4.31
CA PRO A 68 -7.20 -0.92 3.50
C PRO A 68 -7.60 -2.16 2.69
N PRO A 69 -8.88 -2.57 2.73
CA PRO A 69 -9.39 -3.59 1.81
C PRO A 69 -9.39 -3.05 0.38
N VAL A 70 -9.18 -3.95 -0.58
CA VAL A 70 -9.27 -3.66 -2.01
C VAL A 70 -10.10 -4.76 -2.66
N HIS A 71 -11.12 -4.35 -3.42
CA HIS A 71 -11.98 -5.25 -4.15
C HIS A 71 -11.64 -5.25 -5.65
N THR A 72 -12.06 -6.28 -6.37
CA THR A 72 -11.90 -6.33 -7.84
C THR A 72 -12.47 -5.07 -8.53
N ALA A 73 -13.58 -4.52 -8.01
CA ALA A 73 -14.21 -3.33 -8.55
C ALA A 73 -13.33 -2.06 -8.42
N ASP A 74 -12.40 -2.05 -7.46
CA ASP A 74 -11.54 -0.90 -7.20
C ASP A 74 -10.31 -0.88 -8.10
N LEU A 75 -9.89 -2.02 -8.68
CA LEU A 75 -8.60 -2.17 -9.37
C LEU A 75 -8.36 -1.14 -10.46
N GLY A 76 -9.42 -0.65 -11.12
CA GLY A 76 -9.32 0.41 -12.11
C GLY A 76 -8.83 1.75 -11.56
N ALA A 77 -9.11 2.07 -10.29
CA ALA A 77 -8.63 3.26 -9.61
C ALA A 77 -7.17 3.14 -9.13
N TRP A 78 -6.67 1.91 -8.99
CA TRP A 78 -5.29 1.63 -8.56
C TRP A 78 -4.32 1.46 -9.74
N TYR A 79 -4.83 0.97 -10.87
CA TYR A 79 -4.06 0.78 -12.10
C TYR A 79 -3.57 2.12 -12.68
N LYS A 80 -2.36 2.09 -13.24
CA LYS A 80 -1.78 3.16 -14.05
C LYS A 80 -1.03 2.57 -15.23
N ASP A 81 -0.86 3.33 -16.30
CA ASP A 81 -0.29 2.82 -17.56
C ASP A 81 1.15 2.31 -17.46
N CYS A 82 1.91 2.70 -16.42
CA CYS A 82 3.25 2.15 -16.19
C CYS A 82 3.23 0.72 -15.63
N MET A 83 2.08 0.25 -15.12
CA MET A 83 1.91 -1.07 -14.52
C MET A 83 1.66 -2.10 -15.62
N THR A 84 2.74 -2.53 -16.28
CA THR A 84 2.73 -3.60 -17.27
C THR A 84 2.94 -4.96 -16.59
N THR A 85 2.77 -6.05 -17.32
CA THR A 85 3.03 -7.42 -16.80
C THR A 85 4.47 -7.64 -16.34
N ASP A 86 5.41 -6.78 -16.73
CA ASP A 86 6.83 -6.86 -16.34
C ASP A 86 7.19 -5.90 -15.20
N ALA A 87 6.23 -5.12 -14.70
CA ALA A 87 6.43 -4.07 -13.70
C ALA A 87 6.51 -4.61 -12.26
N VAL A 88 7.44 -5.53 -12.00
CA VAL A 88 7.59 -6.25 -10.72
C VAL A 88 8.02 -5.37 -9.53
N SER A 89 8.48 -4.14 -9.79
CA SER A 89 8.94 -3.20 -8.75
C SER A 89 8.08 -1.94 -8.63
N ILE A 90 6.96 -1.88 -9.35
CA ILE A 90 6.01 -0.78 -9.25
C ILE A 90 4.91 -1.20 -8.27
N PHE A 91 4.62 -0.34 -7.30
CA PHE A 91 3.56 -0.56 -6.33
C PHE A 91 2.63 0.66 -6.37
N PRO A 92 1.31 0.48 -6.46
CA PRO A 92 0.39 1.60 -6.46
C PRO A 92 0.45 2.33 -5.11
N ILE A 93 0.03 3.60 -5.11
CA ILE A 93 -0.05 4.43 -3.91
C ILE A 93 -1.51 4.49 -3.48
N PRO A 94 -1.84 4.24 -2.19
CA PRO A 94 -3.19 4.40 -1.70
C PRO A 94 -3.74 5.81 -1.94
N PRO A 95 -5.02 5.96 -2.32
CA PRO A 95 -5.59 7.29 -2.57
C PRO A 95 -5.75 8.13 -1.30
N LYS A 96 -5.69 7.50 -0.12
CA LYS A 96 -5.77 8.15 1.19
C LYS A 96 -4.63 7.62 2.06
N ASP A 97 -4.11 8.48 2.94
CA ASP A 97 -3.08 8.10 3.91
C ASP A 97 -3.58 6.91 4.76
N PRO A 98 -2.96 5.72 4.67
CA PRO A 98 -3.34 4.57 5.49
C PRO A 98 -3.01 4.75 6.97
N MET A 99 -2.14 5.71 7.30
CA MET A 99 -1.71 5.98 8.66
C MET A 99 -1.64 7.50 8.91
N PRO A 100 -2.78 8.20 8.99
CA PRO A 100 -2.79 9.65 9.22
C PRO A 100 -2.14 10.01 10.56
N GLU A 101 -1.65 11.23 10.68
CA GLU A 101 -0.93 11.72 11.87
C GLU A 101 -1.72 11.52 13.17
N GLU A 102 -3.02 11.79 13.16
CA GLU A 102 -3.91 11.58 14.32
C GLU A 102 -3.91 10.12 14.80
N TRP A 103 -3.88 9.16 13.87
CA TRP A 103 -3.82 7.73 14.23
C TRP A 103 -2.43 7.37 14.75
N LEU A 104 -1.38 7.98 14.20
CA LEU A 104 -0.01 7.74 14.65
C LEU A 104 0.22 8.32 16.04
N ASP A 105 -0.40 9.46 16.35
CA ASP A 105 -0.34 10.11 17.66
C ASP A 105 -0.83 9.20 18.80
N ALA A 106 -1.80 8.31 18.51
CA ALA A 106 -2.29 7.34 19.48
C ALA A 106 -1.18 6.42 20.02
N TYR A 107 -0.11 6.22 19.26
CA TYR A 107 1.03 5.37 19.64
C TYR A 107 2.09 6.08 20.50
N PHE A 108 1.99 7.39 20.74
CA PHE A 108 2.99 8.15 21.51
C PHE A 108 2.38 8.78 22.77
N SER A 109 3.16 8.89 23.85
CA SER A 109 2.70 9.52 25.11
C SER A 109 2.70 11.05 25.07
N ASN A 110 3.54 11.62 24.20
CA ASN A 110 3.72 13.05 23.97
C ASN A 110 3.72 13.30 22.45
N PRO A 111 2.59 13.04 21.77
CA PRO A 111 2.55 13.08 20.32
C PRO A 111 2.76 14.50 19.80
N ALA A 112 3.46 14.58 18.67
CA ALA A 112 3.50 15.77 17.83
C ALA A 112 3.53 15.33 16.36
N PRO A 113 3.07 16.18 15.43
CA PRO A 113 3.13 15.84 14.01
C PRO A 113 4.57 15.56 13.55
N THR A 114 4.73 14.62 12.63
CA THR A 114 5.99 14.33 11.94
C THR A 114 6.37 15.56 11.10
N LYS A 115 7.57 16.11 11.30
CA LYS A 115 7.95 17.36 10.63
C LYS A 115 8.12 17.13 9.13
N GLY A 116 7.60 18.05 8.32
CA GLY A 116 7.71 17.97 6.86
C GLY A 116 6.90 16.84 6.21
N TRP A 117 6.17 16.03 6.98
CA TRP A 117 5.28 15.00 6.44
C TRP A 117 4.03 15.61 5.82
N ASP A 118 3.78 15.24 4.57
CA ASP A 118 2.60 15.62 3.81
C ASP A 118 2.27 14.52 2.81
N TYR A 119 1.20 13.76 3.08
CA TYR A 119 0.80 12.65 2.22
C TYR A 119 0.46 13.09 0.80
N SER A 120 0.01 14.34 0.60
CA SER A 120 -0.32 14.85 -0.74
C SER A 120 0.93 15.05 -1.63
N LYS A 121 2.12 15.08 -1.02
CA LYS A 121 3.42 15.20 -1.71
C LYS A 121 4.09 13.87 -1.97
N VAL A 122 3.45 12.76 -1.61
CA VAL A 122 3.95 11.42 -1.90
C VAL A 122 4.09 11.25 -3.42
N PRO A 123 5.28 10.83 -3.91
CA PRO A 123 5.48 10.63 -5.34
C PRO A 123 4.52 9.59 -5.91
N ASP A 124 4.07 9.85 -7.14
CA ASP A 124 3.26 8.91 -7.89
C ASP A 124 4.01 7.57 -8.10
N ALA A 125 3.31 6.44 -8.02
CA ALA A 125 3.85 5.11 -8.34
C ALA A 125 4.55 5.05 -9.72
N CYS A 126 4.10 5.86 -10.67
CA CYS A 126 4.62 5.95 -12.03
C CYS A 126 5.46 7.21 -12.29
N ALA A 127 5.88 7.94 -11.24
CA ALA A 127 6.75 9.09 -11.41
C ALA A 127 8.08 8.66 -12.06
N LYS A 128 8.52 9.43 -13.07
CA LYS A 128 9.78 9.21 -13.79
C LYS A 128 10.90 10.05 -13.18
#